data_AF-A0A0C2S705-F1
#
_entry.id   AF-A0A0C2S705-F1
#
_cell.length_a   1.000
_cell.length_b   1.000
_cell.length_c   1.000
_cell.angle_alpha   90.00
_cell.angle_beta   90.00
_cell.angle_gamma   90.00
#
_symmetry.space_group_name_H-M   'P 1'
#
loop_
_entity.id
_entity.type
_entity.pdbx_description
1 polymer ?
#
loop_
_entity_poly.entity_id
_entity_poly.type
_entity_poly.pdbx_seq_one_letter_code
_entity_poly.pdbx_strand_id
1 'polypeptide(L)'
;MPTFGTINAYIKVDGTILPEYGVQTNEAEREVTCWIPSEVGKSFSVSWDHDTTNLSTDTAGYLVLDGRSVGGEITRKGSAKRPELASEYISPTTCRDFSFAPIKYTDDDGYLDVPTPDVGYIQLTVWRIELGKIDTHRKLNDAPNATLHERSKKLGAHCVHFGEVRNITPTTFYNTEKIEVLARFVFRYRPIDMLRANGIAPPLPRQEPVRSASQGRKRKDLDTSEEIEIKDDPDEDIEERVARLKVKLLFLGEFSL
;
A
#
# COMPACT_ATOMS: atom_id res chain seq x y z
N MET A 1 8.98 -7.08 -8.40
CA MET A 1 9.69 -7.57 -7.20
C MET A 1 10.90 -6.69 -6.95
N PRO A 2 10.87 -5.77 -5.97
CA PRO A 2 12.03 -4.96 -5.60
C PRO A 2 13.16 -5.80 -5.02
N THR A 3 14.39 -5.46 -5.38
CA THR A 3 15.61 -6.20 -5.02
C THR A 3 16.70 -5.22 -4.55
N PHE A 4 17.41 -5.59 -3.48
CA PHE A 4 18.62 -4.89 -3.03
C PHE A 4 19.72 -5.90 -2.76
N GLY A 5 20.84 -5.81 -3.48
CA GLY A 5 21.90 -6.81 -3.43
C GLY A 5 21.36 -8.20 -3.84
N THR A 6 21.34 -9.14 -2.91
CA THR A 6 20.82 -10.51 -3.11
C THR A 6 19.47 -10.74 -2.44
N ILE A 7 18.84 -9.69 -1.90
CA ILE A 7 17.60 -9.79 -1.13
C ILE A 7 16.45 -9.28 -1.99
N ASN A 8 15.38 -10.06 -2.07
CA ASN A 8 14.14 -9.68 -2.72
C ASN A 8 13.04 -9.55 -1.66
N ALA A 9 12.12 -8.62 -1.87
CA ALA A 9 10.93 -8.49 -1.04
C ALA A 9 9.70 -8.28 -1.92
N TYR A 10 8.54 -8.74 -1.44
CA TYR A 10 7.29 -8.57 -2.15
C TYR A 10 6.09 -8.68 -1.21
N ILE A 11 4.99 -8.07 -1.62
CA ILE A 11 3.71 -8.12 -0.92
C ILE A 11 2.78 -9.09 -1.66
N LYS A 12 2.15 -9.99 -0.91
CA LYS A 12 1.10 -10.86 -1.43
C LYS A 12 -0.26 -10.43 -0.90
N VAL A 13 -1.28 -10.52 -1.75
CA VAL A 13 -2.69 -10.45 -1.38
C VAL A 13 -3.36 -11.69 -1.96
N ASP A 14 -4.12 -12.42 -1.13
CA ASP A 14 -4.79 -13.67 -1.53
C ASP A 14 -3.84 -14.66 -2.23
N GLY A 15 -2.60 -14.77 -1.73
CA GLY A 15 -1.55 -15.64 -2.28
C GLY A 15 -0.90 -15.15 -3.58
N THR A 16 -1.36 -14.04 -4.14
CA THR A 16 -0.83 -13.45 -5.39
C THR A 16 0.11 -12.30 -5.09
N ILE A 17 1.28 -12.28 -5.73
CA ILE A 17 2.24 -11.18 -5.61
C ILE A 17 1.66 -9.93 -6.30
N LEU A 18 1.64 -8.81 -5.58
CA LEU A 18 1.18 -7.54 -6.12
C LEU A 18 2.20 -6.93 -7.10
N PRO A 19 1.73 -6.25 -8.15
CA PRO A 19 2.63 -5.49 -9.02
C PRO A 19 3.20 -4.28 -8.28
N GLU A 20 4.45 -3.96 -8.57
CA GLU A 20 5.13 -2.78 -8.04
C GLU A 20 5.37 -1.72 -9.12
N TYR A 21 5.26 -0.45 -8.73
CA TYR A 21 5.38 0.69 -9.61
C TYR A 21 6.36 1.72 -9.04
N GLY A 22 7.01 2.49 -9.91
CA GLY A 22 7.89 3.59 -9.50
C GLY A 22 9.02 3.16 -8.55
N VAL A 23 9.68 2.03 -8.83
CA VAL A 23 10.79 1.50 -8.02
C VAL A 23 11.95 2.49 -8.02
N GLN A 24 12.43 2.85 -6.83
CA GLN A 24 13.55 3.76 -6.60
C GLN A 24 14.51 3.14 -5.60
N THR A 25 15.81 3.24 -5.86
CA THR A 25 16.85 2.69 -4.98
C THR A 25 17.73 3.81 -4.45
N ASN A 26 17.89 3.86 -3.12
CA ASN A 26 18.88 4.66 -2.42
C ASN A 26 20.00 3.73 -1.91
N GLU A 27 21.10 3.67 -2.65
CA GLU A 27 22.25 2.82 -2.32
C GLU A 27 22.91 3.19 -0.98
N ALA A 28 22.96 4.48 -0.65
CA ALA A 28 23.60 4.96 0.58
C ALA A 28 22.82 4.50 1.83
N GLU A 29 21.50 4.46 1.75
CA GLU A 29 20.61 4.01 2.83
C GLU A 29 20.25 2.52 2.73
N ARG A 30 20.73 1.84 1.68
CA ARG A 30 20.37 0.45 1.35
C ARG A 30 18.87 0.25 1.24
N GLU A 31 18.18 1.22 0.66
CA GLU A 31 16.72 1.30 0.64
C GLU A 31 16.15 1.20 -0.77
N VAL A 32 15.10 0.41 -0.94
CA VAL A 32 14.30 0.34 -2.16
C VAL A 32 12.88 0.75 -1.83
N THR A 33 12.39 1.80 -2.47
CA THR A 33 11.01 2.28 -2.34
C THR A 33 10.22 1.95 -3.60
N CYS A 34 8.98 1.49 -3.44
CA CYS A 34 8.07 1.31 -4.57
C CYS A 34 6.61 1.56 -4.15
N TRP A 35 5.73 1.65 -5.14
CA TRP A 35 4.29 1.75 -4.95
C TRP A 35 3.61 0.41 -5.25
N ILE A 36 2.64 0.03 -4.43
CA ILE A 36 1.77 -1.13 -4.65
C ILE A 36 0.29 -0.73 -4.58
N PRO A 37 -0.59 -1.41 -5.33
CA PRO A 37 -2.02 -1.22 -5.18
C PRO A 37 -2.51 -1.81 -3.85
N SER A 38 -3.51 -1.18 -3.25
CA SER A 38 -4.20 -1.69 -2.07
C SER A 38 -5.70 -1.67 -2.29
N GLU A 39 -6.39 -2.63 -1.70
CA GLU A 39 -7.85 -2.78 -1.77
C GLU A 39 -8.39 -3.04 -0.37
N VAL A 40 -9.40 -2.29 0.04
CA VAL A 40 -10.01 -2.38 1.38
C VAL A 40 -10.52 -3.80 1.64
N GLY A 41 -10.26 -4.30 2.85
CA GLY A 41 -10.72 -5.61 3.31
C GLY A 41 -9.82 -6.76 2.87
N LYS A 42 -8.85 -6.52 1.98
CA LYS A 42 -7.91 -7.55 1.56
C LYS A 42 -6.80 -7.75 2.59
N SER A 43 -6.62 -9.02 3.00
CA SER A 43 -5.48 -9.43 3.81
C SER A 43 -4.22 -9.48 2.97
N PHE A 44 -3.09 -9.15 3.59
CA PHE A 44 -1.80 -9.19 2.92
C PHE A 44 -0.73 -9.86 3.76
N SER A 45 0.32 -10.34 3.10
CA SER A 45 1.54 -10.83 3.74
C SER A 45 2.76 -10.16 3.13
N VAL A 46 3.79 -9.97 3.97
CA VAL A 46 5.10 -9.48 3.55
C VAL A 46 6.05 -10.66 3.49
N SER A 47 6.61 -10.91 2.30
CA SER A 47 7.58 -11.97 2.09
C SER A 47 8.92 -11.37 1.68
N TRP A 48 10.00 -12.04 2.06
CA TRP A 48 11.33 -11.74 1.56
C TRP A 48 12.14 -13.01 1.47
N ASP A 49 13.12 -13.02 0.58
CA ASP A 49 14.05 -14.11 0.43
C ASP A 49 15.41 -13.60 -0.04
N HIS A 50 16.35 -14.53 -0.13
CA HIS A 50 17.65 -14.27 -0.72
C HIS A 50 17.78 -15.13 -1.97
N ASP A 51 18.45 -14.61 -3.00
CA ASP A 51 18.72 -15.33 -4.25
C ASP A 51 19.51 -16.62 -4.02
N THR A 52 20.30 -16.66 -2.95
CA THR A 52 21.01 -17.86 -2.50
C THR A 52 20.20 -18.62 -1.45
N THR A 53 20.11 -19.94 -1.63
CA THR A 53 19.49 -20.85 -0.66
C THR A 53 20.41 -21.17 0.53
N ASN A 54 21.67 -20.74 0.49
CA ASN A 54 22.65 -21.00 1.55
C ASN A 54 23.13 -19.70 2.19
N LEU A 55 22.36 -19.21 3.15
CA LEU A 55 22.75 -18.08 3.97
C LEU A 55 23.96 -18.43 4.84
N SER A 56 25.02 -17.64 4.74
CA SER A 56 26.21 -17.78 5.57
C SER A 56 26.00 -17.25 7.00
N THR A 57 24.96 -16.45 7.24
CA THR A 57 24.67 -15.79 8.52
C THR A 57 23.19 -15.85 8.88
N ASP A 58 22.87 -15.70 10.17
CA ASP A 58 21.49 -15.56 10.63
C ASP A 58 20.99 -14.14 10.25
N THR A 59 19.76 -14.07 9.74
CA THR A 59 19.11 -12.81 9.38
C THR A 59 17.75 -12.68 10.05
N ALA A 60 17.25 -11.44 10.16
CA ALA A 60 15.87 -11.20 10.57
C ALA A 60 15.26 -10.04 9.81
N GLY A 61 14.02 -10.23 9.33
CA GLY A 61 13.22 -9.18 8.74
C GLY A 61 12.25 -8.61 9.77
N TYR A 62 12.32 -7.29 10.00
CA TYR A 62 11.43 -6.57 10.91
C TYR A 62 10.50 -5.67 10.14
N LEU A 63 9.21 -5.67 10.51
CA LEU A 63 8.19 -4.87 9.87
C LEU A 63 7.81 -3.64 10.70
N VAL A 64 7.58 -2.55 9.97
CA VAL A 64 6.87 -1.36 10.42
C VAL A 64 5.71 -1.13 9.46
N LEU A 65 4.49 -1.12 9.99
CA LEU A 65 3.26 -0.92 9.24
C LEU A 65 2.68 0.43 9.67
N ASP A 66 2.60 1.40 8.77
CA ASP A 66 2.12 2.76 9.07
C ASP A 66 2.75 3.40 10.32
N GLY A 67 4.08 3.28 10.45
CA GLY A 67 4.83 3.78 11.60
C GLY A 67 4.81 2.89 12.85
N ARG A 68 4.02 1.81 12.89
CA ARG A 68 3.95 0.88 14.02
C ARG A 68 4.82 -0.36 13.78
N SER A 69 5.77 -0.63 14.68
CA SER A 69 6.54 -1.88 14.62
C SER A 69 5.69 -3.08 15.06
N VAL A 70 5.68 -4.14 14.25
CA VAL A 70 4.83 -5.33 14.46
C VAL A 70 5.63 -6.61 14.71
N GLY A 71 6.93 -6.46 14.97
CA GLY A 71 7.85 -7.58 15.12
C GLY A 71 8.44 -8.03 13.79
N GLY A 72 8.87 -9.28 13.72
CA GLY A 72 9.65 -9.79 12.61
C GLY A 72 9.84 -11.29 12.66
N GLU A 73 10.57 -11.80 11.68
CA GLU A 73 10.85 -13.23 11.53
C GLU A 73 12.35 -13.47 11.34
N ILE A 74 12.85 -14.52 11.98
CA ILE A 74 14.26 -14.93 11.93
C ILE A 74 14.44 -16.02 10.88
N THR A 75 15.44 -15.86 10.04
CA THR A 75 15.92 -16.87 9.09
C THR A 75 17.31 -17.31 9.51
N ARG A 76 17.47 -18.60 9.81
CA ARG A 76 18.75 -19.18 10.22
C ARG A 76 19.69 -19.37 9.04
N LYS A 77 20.99 -19.30 9.32
CA LYS A 77 22.03 -19.71 8.37
C LYS A 77 21.77 -21.14 7.88
N GLY A 78 22.01 -21.37 6.58
CA GLY A 78 21.72 -22.63 5.90
C GLY A 78 20.23 -23.00 5.77
N SER A 79 19.30 -22.14 6.22
CA SER A 79 17.87 -22.39 6.03
C SER A 79 17.43 -22.03 4.61
N ALA A 80 16.68 -22.92 3.97
CA ALA A 80 15.97 -22.64 2.72
C ALA A 80 14.60 -21.98 2.95
N LYS A 81 14.27 -21.59 4.19
CA LYS A 81 12.99 -20.97 4.53
C LYS A 81 12.88 -19.62 3.84
N ARG A 82 11.71 -19.37 3.24
CA ARG A 82 11.29 -18.05 2.76
C ARG A 82 10.29 -17.47 3.76
N PRO A 83 10.68 -16.46 4.56
CA PRO A 83 9.79 -15.79 5.48
C PRO A 83 8.54 -15.24 4.79
N GLU A 84 7.42 -15.35 5.50
CA GLU A 84 6.15 -14.77 5.10
C GLU A 84 5.40 -14.33 6.36
N LEU A 85 5.36 -13.02 6.60
CA LEU A 85 4.74 -12.43 7.78
C LEU A 85 3.40 -11.79 7.40
N ALA A 86 2.30 -12.41 7.83
CA ALA A 86 0.92 -11.99 7.55
C ALA A 86 0.16 -11.51 8.81
N SER A 87 0.80 -11.59 9.97
CA SER A 87 0.18 -11.30 11.26
C SER A 87 1.20 -10.78 12.26
N GLU A 88 0.71 -10.08 13.28
CA GLU A 88 1.52 -9.77 14.46
C GLU A 88 1.14 -10.66 15.63
N TYR A 89 2.14 -11.05 16.40
CA TYR A 89 1.94 -11.81 17.63
C TYR A 89 1.48 -10.88 18.75
N ILE A 90 0.42 -11.29 19.44
CA ILE A 90 -0.12 -10.63 20.63
C ILE A 90 0.32 -11.39 21.89
N SER A 91 0.44 -12.72 21.78
CA SER A 91 1.04 -13.59 22.79
C SER A 91 1.83 -14.73 22.11
N PRO A 92 2.52 -15.60 22.86
CA PRO A 92 3.10 -16.83 22.30
C PRO A 92 2.09 -17.76 21.63
N THR A 93 0.80 -17.63 21.95
CA THR A 93 -0.27 -18.50 21.47
C THR A 93 -1.36 -17.76 20.70
N THR A 94 -1.21 -16.46 20.46
CA THR A 94 -2.21 -15.65 19.75
C THR A 94 -1.58 -14.63 18.80
N CYS A 95 -2.25 -14.39 17.67
CA CYS A 95 -1.88 -13.37 16.70
C CYS A 95 -3.11 -12.68 16.12
N ARG A 96 -2.91 -11.62 15.32
CA ARG A 96 -3.94 -11.00 14.50
C ARG A 96 -3.39 -10.64 13.12
N ASP A 97 -4.19 -10.89 12.10
CA ASP A 97 -3.78 -10.77 10.70
C ASP A 97 -3.81 -9.31 10.21
N PHE A 98 -3.02 -9.01 9.18
CA PHE A 98 -2.98 -7.70 8.53
C PHE A 98 -4.00 -7.62 7.39
N SER A 99 -4.66 -6.48 7.25
CA SER A 99 -5.46 -6.16 6.07
C SER A 99 -5.41 -4.67 5.76
N PHE A 100 -5.74 -4.29 4.52
CA PHE A 100 -5.96 -2.88 4.20
C PHE A 100 -7.36 -2.43 4.65
N ALA A 101 -7.48 -1.19 5.11
CA ALA A 101 -8.73 -0.60 5.55
C ALA A 101 -8.82 0.88 5.15
N PRO A 102 -10.03 1.47 5.10
CA PRO A 102 -10.16 2.91 4.99
C PRO A 102 -9.61 3.58 6.25
N ILE A 103 -9.02 4.76 6.09
CA ILE A 103 -8.70 5.60 7.24
C ILE A 103 -9.98 5.98 7.98
N LYS A 104 -10.01 5.73 9.30
CA LYS A 104 -11.04 6.26 10.19
C LYS A 104 -10.62 7.64 10.68
N TYR A 105 -11.44 8.64 10.36
CA TYR A 105 -11.30 10.00 10.85
C TYR A 105 -12.18 10.21 12.09
N THR A 106 -11.71 11.02 13.04
CA THR A 106 -12.49 11.52 14.19
C THR A 106 -12.38 13.05 14.26
N ASP A 107 -13.48 13.69 14.66
CA ASP A 107 -13.60 15.13 14.94
C ASP A 107 -13.35 15.48 16.42
N ASP A 108 -12.97 14.48 17.23
CA ASP A 108 -12.68 14.68 18.65
C ASP A 108 -11.39 15.49 18.81
N ASP A 109 -11.56 16.73 19.27
CA ASP A 109 -10.47 17.67 19.53
C ASP A 109 -9.42 17.12 20.52
N GLY A 110 -9.74 16.08 21.30
CA GLY A 110 -8.79 15.35 22.14
C GLY A 110 -7.67 14.64 21.35
N TYR A 111 -7.83 14.47 20.04
CA TYR A 111 -6.83 13.91 19.13
C TYR A 111 -6.01 14.98 18.37
N LEU A 112 -6.24 16.27 18.62
CA LEU A 112 -5.52 17.36 17.93
C LEU A 112 -4.01 17.37 18.17
N ASP A 113 -3.60 17.06 19.40
CA ASP A 113 -2.19 17.07 19.81
C ASP A 113 -1.49 15.72 19.56
N VAL A 114 -2.22 14.72 19.05
CA VAL A 114 -1.65 13.41 18.71
C VAL A 114 -0.90 13.54 17.38
N PRO A 115 0.42 13.25 17.33
CA PRO A 115 1.18 13.30 16.09
C PRO A 115 0.50 12.44 15.03
N THR A 116 0.28 12.99 13.85
CA THR A 116 -0.37 12.28 12.75
C THR A 116 0.41 11.03 12.38
N PRO A 117 -0.17 9.82 12.54
CA PRO A 117 0.43 8.60 12.05
C PRO A 117 0.82 8.72 10.58
N ASP A 118 2.06 8.34 10.31
CA ASP A 118 2.54 8.26 8.93
C ASP A 118 1.96 7.00 8.28
N VAL A 119 0.76 7.13 7.73
CA VAL A 119 0.03 6.04 7.08
C VAL A 119 0.28 5.95 5.58
N GLY A 120 0.13 4.75 5.05
CA GLY A 120 0.23 4.44 3.62
C GLY A 120 1.54 3.78 3.24
N TYR A 121 2.25 3.14 4.18
CA TYR A 121 3.45 2.37 3.85
C TYR A 121 3.65 1.13 4.72
N ILE A 122 4.35 0.16 4.13
CA ILE A 122 4.84 -1.06 4.76
C ILE A 122 6.36 -1.03 4.60
N GLN A 123 7.09 -0.98 5.71
CA GLN A 123 8.54 -1.04 5.69
C GLN A 123 9.02 -2.40 6.21
N LEU A 124 9.84 -3.07 5.42
CA LEU A 124 10.64 -4.22 5.83
C LEU A 124 12.10 -3.78 5.99
N THR A 125 12.72 -4.11 7.12
CA THR A 125 14.17 -3.96 7.31
C THR A 125 14.79 -5.31 7.61
N VAL A 126 15.68 -5.76 6.73
CA VAL A 126 16.41 -7.02 6.88
C VAL A 126 17.76 -6.74 7.52
N TRP A 127 18.02 -7.39 8.64
CA TRP A 127 19.25 -7.27 9.43
C TRP A 127 20.05 -8.56 9.37
N ARG A 128 21.38 -8.44 9.36
CA ARG A 128 22.24 -9.50 9.89
C ARG A 128 22.15 -9.47 11.40
N ILE A 129 21.96 -10.63 12.01
CA ILE A 129 21.77 -10.72 13.46
C ILE A 129 22.71 -11.76 14.08
N GLU A 130 22.95 -11.59 15.38
CA GLU A 130 23.36 -12.69 16.25
C GLU A 130 22.18 -13.13 17.09
N LEU A 131 21.95 -14.45 17.14
CA LEU A 131 20.84 -14.99 17.91
C LEU A 131 21.21 -15.11 19.39
N GLY A 132 20.41 -14.47 20.24
CA GLY A 132 20.48 -14.58 21.68
C GLY A 132 19.63 -15.71 22.26
N LYS A 133 19.34 -15.59 23.56
CA LYS A 133 18.53 -16.57 24.30
C LYS A 133 17.05 -16.48 23.94
N ILE A 134 16.30 -17.52 24.29
CA ILE A 134 14.83 -17.52 24.26
C ILE A 134 14.33 -16.35 25.11
N ASP A 135 13.38 -15.59 24.55
CA ASP A 135 12.73 -14.47 25.20
C ASP A 135 11.36 -14.89 25.76
N THR A 136 11.32 -15.14 27.06
CA THR A 136 10.10 -15.50 27.81
C THR A 136 9.33 -14.28 28.32
N HIS A 137 9.88 -13.07 28.18
CA HIS A 137 9.33 -11.83 28.75
C HIS A 137 8.99 -10.79 27.69
N ARG A 138 8.90 -11.21 26.42
CA ARG A 138 8.61 -10.33 25.30
C ARG A 138 7.32 -9.56 25.57
N LYS A 139 7.43 -8.23 25.67
CA LYS A 139 6.27 -7.35 25.59
C LYS A 139 5.77 -7.38 24.15
N LEU A 140 4.65 -8.04 23.95
CA LEU A 140 3.97 -8.09 22.66
C LEU A 140 2.98 -6.94 22.58
N ASN A 141 2.67 -6.52 21.37
CA ASN A 141 1.89 -5.31 21.18
C ASN A 141 0.43 -5.55 21.54
N ASP A 142 -0.12 -4.70 22.41
CA ASP A 142 -1.57 -4.64 22.69
C ASP A 142 -2.20 -3.31 22.23
N ALA A 143 -1.47 -2.56 21.39
CA ALA A 143 -1.94 -1.24 20.95
C ALA A 143 -3.16 -1.39 20.01
N PRO A 144 -4.24 -0.62 20.22
CA PRO A 144 -5.40 -0.61 19.34
C PRO A 144 -5.06 -0.03 17.96
N ASN A 145 -5.98 -0.21 17.00
CA ASN A 145 -5.87 0.39 15.68
C ASN A 145 -5.72 1.92 15.78
N ALA A 146 -4.81 2.50 15.00
CA ALA A 146 -4.62 3.95 14.98
C ALA A 146 -5.88 4.67 14.47
N THR A 147 -6.30 5.73 15.18
CA THR A 147 -7.39 6.63 14.77
C THR A 147 -6.76 7.96 14.34
N LEU A 148 -7.15 8.49 13.19
CA LEU A 148 -6.63 9.75 12.65
C LEU A 148 -7.60 10.90 12.94
N HIS A 149 -7.10 12.04 13.39
CA HIS A 149 -7.93 13.24 13.50
C HIS A 149 -8.24 13.81 12.12
N GLU A 150 -9.44 14.39 11.95
CA GLU A 150 -9.94 14.88 10.67
C GLU A 150 -9.05 15.96 10.04
N ARG A 151 -8.32 16.78 10.83
CA ARG A 151 -7.42 17.83 10.28
C ARG A 151 -6.25 17.30 9.43
N SER A 152 -6.00 16.00 9.46
CA SER A 152 -4.86 15.35 8.81
C SER A 152 -5.25 14.66 7.50
N LYS A 153 -6.37 15.07 6.88
CA LYS A 153 -7.00 14.43 5.72
C LYS A 153 -5.97 14.00 4.69
N LYS A 154 -5.74 12.69 4.59
CA LYS A 154 -5.14 12.06 3.42
C LYS A 154 -6.30 11.49 2.61
N LEU A 155 -6.94 12.33 1.79
CA LEU A 155 -8.12 11.92 1.01
C LEU A 155 -7.82 10.66 0.19
N GLY A 156 -8.71 9.66 0.26
CA GLY A 156 -8.60 8.40 -0.49
C GLY A 156 -7.49 7.45 -0.03
N ALA A 157 -6.77 7.76 1.06
CA ALA A 157 -5.72 6.89 1.55
C ALA A 157 -6.29 5.71 2.37
N HIS A 158 -5.66 4.54 2.20
CA HIS A 158 -5.87 3.37 3.04
C HIS A 158 -4.89 3.39 4.22
N CYS A 159 -5.21 2.63 5.27
CA CYS A 159 -4.33 2.28 6.37
C CYS A 159 -4.26 0.76 6.57
N VAL A 160 -3.34 0.28 7.40
CA VAL A 160 -3.30 -1.09 7.88
C VAL A 160 -4.29 -1.25 9.03
N HIS A 161 -5.13 -2.27 8.91
CA HIS A 161 -5.99 -2.77 9.97
C HIS A 161 -5.43 -4.07 10.53
N PHE A 162 -5.52 -4.18 11.85
CA PHE A 162 -5.20 -5.40 12.57
C PHE A 162 -6.50 -6.10 12.95
N GLY A 163 -6.67 -7.32 12.43
CA GLY A 163 -7.90 -8.10 12.58
C GLY A 163 -8.15 -8.60 14.00
N GLU A 164 -9.09 -9.53 14.11
CA GLU A 164 -9.41 -10.18 15.39
C GLU A 164 -8.27 -11.06 15.88
N VAL A 165 -8.13 -11.15 17.20
CA VAL A 165 -7.15 -12.02 17.83
C VAL A 165 -7.58 -13.47 17.67
N ARG A 166 -6.70 -14.30 17.11
CA ARG A 166 -6.91 -15.74 16.95
C ARG A 166 -5.82 -16.55 17.63
N ASN A 167 -6.15 -17.77 18.03
CA ASN A 167 -5.20 -18.73 18.59
C ASN A 167 -4.30 -19.31 17.50
N ILE A 168 -3.07 -19.62 17.88
CA ILE A 168 -2.06 -20.26 17.04
C ILE A 168 -1.31 -21.33 17.84
N THR A 169 -0.59 -22.21 17.13
CA THR A 169 0.39 -23.09 17.74
C THR A 169 1.44 -22.26 18.49
N PRO A 170 1.78 -22.61 19.74
CA PRO A 170 2.75 -21.87 20.53
C PRO A 170 4.06 -21.67 19.75
N THR A 171 4.54 -20.43 19.71
CA THR A 171 5.82 -20.08 19.09
C THR A 171 6.86 -19.69 20.15
N THR A 172 8.14 -19.83 19.78
CA THR A 172 9.25 -19.41 20.63
C THR A 172 9.86 -18.12 20.08
N PHE A 173 10.00 -17.13 20.95
CA PHE A 173 10.69 -15.88 20.61
C PHE A 173 12.15 -15.95 21.05
N TYR A 174 13.01 -15.25 20.32
CA TYR A 174 14.42 -15.12 20.64
C TYR A 174 14.79 -13.65 20.72
N ASN A 175 15.70 -13.33 21.64
CA ASN A 175 16.43 -12.08 21.58
C ASN A 175 17.36 -12.10 20.37
N THR A 176 17.48 -10.96 19.70
CA THR A 176 18.40 -10.82 18.57
C THR A 176 19.24 -9.57 18.76
N GLU A 177 20.54 -9.70 18.61
CA GLU A 177 21.42 -8.55 18.49
C GLU A 177 21.49 -8.15 17.02
N LYS A 178 21.17 -6.88 16.73
CA LYS A 178 21.17 -6.33 15.37
C LYS A 178 22.59 -5.86 15.05
N ILE A 179 23.23 -6.49 14.06
CA ILE A 179 24.62 -6.21 13.70
C ILE A 179 24.71 -5.15 12.60
N GLU A 180 24.05 -5.39 11.47
CA GLU A 180 24.03 -4.45 10.35
C GLU A 180 22.74 -4.55 9.54
N VAL A 181 22.34 -3.45 8.90
CA VAL A 181 21.24 -3.42 7.95
C VAL A 181 21.74 -3.96 6.61
N LEU A 182 21.09 -5.02 6.13
CA LEU A 182 21.38 -5.58 4.81
C LEU A 182 20.58 -4.89 3.72
N ALA A 183 19.29 -4.65 3.97
CA ALA A 183 18.37 -3.98 3.05
C ALA A 183 17.16 -3.38 3.78
N ARG A 184 16.60 -2.32 3.20
CA ARG A 184 15.32 -1.70 3.57
C ARG A 184 14.40 -1.71 2.34
N PHE A 185 13.16 -2.12 2.53
CA PHE A 185 12.14 -2.06 1.49
C PHE A 185 10.96 -1.27 2.00
N VAL A 186 10.56 -0.22 1.28
CA VAL A 186 9.43 0.64 1.62
C VAL A 186 8.38 0.51 0.53
N PHE A 187 7.31 -0.23 0.83
CA PHE A 187 6.15 -0.38 -0.04
C PHE A 187 5.12 0.68 0.33
N ARG A 188 5.05 1.76 -0.45
CA ARG A 188 3.97 2.73 -0.34
C ARG A 188 2.71 2.17 -0.98
N TYR A 189 1.56 2.30 -0.34
CA TYR A 189 0.32 1.71 -0.86
C TYR A 189 -0.83 2.71 -0.96
N ARG A 190 -1.57 2.60 -2.06
CA ARG A 190 -2.75 3.41 -2.40
C ARG A 190 -3.73 2.61 -3.27
N PRO A 191 -5.01 3.00 -3.37
CA PRO A 191 -5.90 2.47 -4.40
C PRO A 191 -5.26 2.55 -5.78
N ILE A 192 -5.48 1.54 -6.63
CA ILE A 192 -4.90 1.51 -7.98
C ILE A 192 -5.32 2.73 -8.81
N ASP A 193 -6.54 3.24 -8.64
CA ASP A 193 -7.03 4.40 -9.37
C ASP A 193 -6.31 5.69 -8.98
N MET A 194 -5.87 5.82 -7.72
CA MET A 194 -5.01 6.94 -7.30
C MET A 194 -3.61 6.83 -7.91
N LEU A 195 -3.05 5.62 -7.97
CA LEU A 195 -1.75 5.41 -8.62
C LEU A 195 -1.82 5.76 -10.10
N ARG A 196 -2.93 5.43 -10.78
CA ARG A 196 -3.18 5.81 -12.18
C ARG A 196 -3.36 7.31 -12.37
N ALA A 197 -4.19 7.93 -11.54
CA ALA A 197 -4.44 9.37 -11.59
C ALA A 197 -3.16 10.19 -11.40
N ASN A 198 -2.23 9.69 -10.58
CA ASN A 198 -0.93 10.32 -10.34
C ASN A 198 0.15 9.92 -11.36
N GLY A 199 -0.19 9.15 -12.41
CA GLY A 199 0.74 8.71 -13.44
C GLY A 199 1.78 7.68 -12.98
N ILE A 200 1.59 7.04 -11.82
CA ILE A 200 2.50 6.03 -11.26
C ILE A 200 2.21 4.65 -11.85
N ALA A 201 0.93 4.31 -12.01
CA ALA A 201 0.49 3.04 -12.61
C ALA A 201 -0.07 3.26 -14.03
N PRO A 202 0.03 2.27 -14.94
CA PRO A 202 -0.51 2.38 -16.28
C PRO A 202 -2.03 2.62 -16.29
N PRO A 203 -2.54 3.47 -17.22
CA PRO A 203 -3.97 3.69 -17.36
C PRO A 203 -4.68 2.39 -17.74
N LEU A 204 -5.99 2.32 -17.48
CA LEU A 204 -6.80 1.19 -17.92
C LEU A 204 -6.64 1.01 -19.45
N PRO A 205 -6.50 -0.24 -19.95
CA PRO A 205 -6.50 -0.50 -21.37
C PRO A 205 -7.76 0.12 -21.96
N ARG A 206 -7.60 0.99 -22.96
CA ARG A 206 -8.74 1.58 -23.66
C ARG A 206 -9.43 0.40 -24.35
N GLN A 207 -10.65 0.07 -23.93
CA GLN A 207 -11.47 -0.88 -24.69
C GLN A 207 -11.69 -0.24 -26.06
N GLU A 208 -11.00 -0.74 -27.08
CA GLU A 208 -11.32 -0.33 -28.44
C GLU A 208 -12.78 -0.68 -28.68
N PRO A 209 -13.62 0.28 -29.12
CA PRO A 209 -14.98 -0.05 -29.49
C PRO A 209 -14.89 -1.13 -30.55
N VAL A 210 -15.43 -2.32 -30.22
CA VAL A 210 -15.56 -3.42 -31.17
C VAL A 210 -16.27 -2.83 -32.37
N ARG A 211 -15.55 -2.68 -33.48
CA ARG A 211 -16.14 -2.29 -34.75
C ARG A 211 -17.04 -3.44 -35.15
N SER A 212 -18.30 -3.36 -34.75
CA SER A 212 -19.37 -4.15 -35.31
C SER A 212 -19.33 -3.90 -36.81
N ALA A 213 -18.85 -4.88 -37.57
CA ALA A 213 -18.90 -4.85 -39.02
C ALA A 213 -20.35 -5.01 -39.46
N SER A 214 -21.13 -3.92 -39.39
CA SER A 214 -22.43 -3.83 -40.06
C SER A 214 -22.20 -3.34 -41.48
N GLN A 215 -22.59 -4.18 -42.42
CA GLN A 215 -22.59 -3.98 -43.86
C GLN A 215 -23.17 -2.62 -44.27
N GLY A 216 -22.61 -2.06 -45.35
CA GLY A 216 -22.78 -0.66 -45.70
C GLY A 216 -24.16 -0.23 -46.16
N ARG A 217 -24.37 1.09 -46.09
CA ARG A 217 -25.20 1.83 -47.04
C ARG A 217 -24.78 3.30 -47.07
N LYS A 218 -24.44 3.78 -48.28
CA LYS A 218 -24.20 5.20 -48.63
C LYS A 218 -25.41 6.10 -48.26
N ARG A 219 -25.09 7.30 -47.78
CA ARG A 219 -25.78 8.63 -47.88
C ARG A 219 -25.45 9.39 -46.58
N LYS A 220 -25.23 10.70 -46.49
CA LYS A 220 -25.03 11.87 -47.38
C LYS A 220 -24.55 12.98 -46.41
N ASP A 221 -23.68 13.89 -46.85
CA ASP A 221 -23.11 15.00 -46.07
C ASP A 221 -24.11 15.77 -45.16
N LEU A 222 -23.65 16.12 -43.95
CA LEU A 222 -24.00 17.39 -43.30
C LEU A 222 -22.89 17.83 -42.35
N ASP A 223 -22.31 18.95 -42.75
CA ASP A 223 -21.40 19.86 -42.06
C ASP A 223 -22.07 20.47 -40.81
N THR A 224 -21.43 20.36 -39.65
CA THR A 224 -21.51 21.39 -38.60
C THR A 224 -20.28 21.28 -37.69
N SER A 225 -19.35 22.20 -37.88
CA SER A 225 -18.23 22.45 -36.97
C SER A 225 -18.71 23.46 -35.93
N GLU A 226 -18.77 23.08 -34.65
CA GLU A 226 -18.80 24.03 -33.55
C GLU A 226 -17.56 23.81 -32.68
N GLU A 227 -16.53 24.61 -32.97
CA GLU A 227 -15.38 24.85 -32.11
C GLU A 227 -15.86 25.50 -30.81
N ILE A 228 -15.64 24.83 -29.68
CA ILE A 228 -15.83 25.44 -28.36
C ILE A 228 -14.52 26.15 -28.02
N GLU A 229 -14.44 27.45 -28.29
CA GLU A 229 -13.37 28.31 -27.75
C GLU A 229 -13.53 28.40 -26.22
N ILE A 230 -12.63 27.74 -25.49
CA ILE A 230 -12.46 27.94 -24.05
C ILE A 230 -11.46 29.08 -23.89
N LYS A 231 -11.93 30.27 -23.50
CA LYS A 231 -11.05 31.34 -23.02
C LYS A 231 -10.63 30.98 -21.59
N ASP A 232 -9.36 30.67 -21.41
CA ASP A 232 -8.72 30.56 -20.10
C ASP A 232 -8.53 31.98 -19.54
N ASP A 233 -9.49 32.43 -18.73
CA ASP A 233 -9.34 33.60 -17.88
C ASP A 233 -8.87 33.13 -16.49
N PRO A 234 -7.65 33.48 -16.03
CA PRO A 234 -7.04 32.89 -14.84
C PRO A 234 -7.60 33.39 -13.50
N ASP A 235 -8.57 34.30 -13.49
CA ASP A 235 -9.09 34.93 -12.26
C ASP A 235 -10.60 34.69 -11.98
N GLU A 236 -11.27 33.75 -12.68
CA GLU A 236 -12.66 33.37 -12.33
C GLU A 236 -12.68 32.31 -11.21
N ASP A 237 -13.37 32.63 -10.11
CA ASP A 237 -13.56 31.79 -8.93
C ASP A 237 -14.09 30.39 -9.32
N ILE A 238 -13.38 29.34 -8.89
CA ILE A 238 -13.63 27.94 -9.27
C ILE A 238 -15.07 27.53 -8.92
N GLU A 239 -15.65 28.12 -7.86
CA GLU A 239 -17.05 27.85 -7.47
C GLU A 239 -18.05 28.36 -8.51
N GLU A 240 -17.82 29.52 -9.13
CA GLU A 240 -18.70 30.08 -10.14
C GLU A 240 -18.65 29.27 -11.45
N ARG A 241 -17.46 28.77 -11.80
CA ARG A 241 -17.24 27.89 -12.95
C ARG A 241 -17.93 26.53 -12.77
N VAL A 242 -17.90 25.97 -11.56
CA VAL A 242 -18.66 24.73 -11.23
C VAL A 242 -20.17 24.97 -11.24
N ALA A 243 -20.64 26.14 -10.78
CA ALA A 243 -22.06 26.50 -10.82
C ALA A 243 -22.58 26.62 -12.26
N ARG A 244 -21.85 27.31 -13.15
CA ARG A 244 -22.21 27.42 -14.57
C ARG A 244 -22.25 26.07 -15.26
N LEU A 245 -21.30 25.17 -14.96
CA LEU A 245 -21.27 23.81 -15.52
C LEU A 245 -22.46 22.96 -15.04
N LYS A 246 -22.85 23.06 -13.76
CA LYS A 246 -24.03 22.35 -13.23
C LYS A 246 -25.34 22.82 -13.88
N VAL A 247 -25.49 24.13 -14.08
CA VAL A 247 -26.67 24.69 -14.77
C VAL A 247 -26.72 24.23 -16.22
N LYS A 248 -25.59 24.21 -16.94
CA LYS A 248 -25.55 23.72 -18.32
C LYS A 248 -25.85 22.22 -18.45
N LEU A 249 -25.43 21.41 -17.46
CA LEU A 249 -25.74 19.98 -17.41
C LEU A 249 -27.24 19.72 -17.17
N LEU A 250 -27.90 20.59 -16.38
CA LEU A 250 -29.34 20.51 -16.14
C LEU A 250 -30.16 20.85 -17.40
N PHE A 251 -29.72 21.81 -18.22
CA PHE A 251 -30.39 22.16 -19.48
C PHE A 251 -30.25 21.10 -20.59
N LEU A 252 -29.23 20.24 -20.52
CA LEU A 252 -29.04 19.13 -21.47
C LEU A 252 -29.85 17.87 -21.10
N GLY A 253 -30.47 17.85 -19.91
CA GLY A 253 -31.29 16.72 -19.43
C GLY A 253 -32.77 16.76 -19.82
N GLU A 254 -33.27 17.86 -20.39
CA GLU A 254 -34.71 18.03 -20.72
C GLU A 254 -35.09 17.76 -22.18
N PHE A 255 -34.15 17.31 -23.04
CA PHE A 255 -34.46 16.80 -24.37
C PHE A 255 -34.17 15.30 -24.49
N SER A 256 -35.01 14.51 -23.82
CA SER A 256 -35.14 13.07 -24.06
C SER A 256 -36.59 12.68 -23.76
N LEU A 257 -37.47 12.89 -24.74
CA LEU A 257 -38.75 12.19 -24.84
C LEU A 257 -38.50 10.73 -25.24
#